data_AF-X0XNM6-F1
#
_entry.id   AF-X0XNM6-F1
#
_cell.length_a   1.000
_cell.length_b   1.000
_cell.length_c   1.000
_cell.angle_alpha   90.00
_cell.angle_beta   90.00
_cell.angle_gamma   90.00
#
_symmetry.space_group_name_H-M   'P 1'
#
loop_
_entity.id
_entity.type
_entity.pdbx_description
1 polymer ?
#
loop_
_entity_poly.entity_id
_entity_poly.type
_entity_poly.pdbx_seq_one_letter_code
_entity_poly.pdbx_strand_id
1 'polypeptide(L)'
;MAKLLTRNGVAVLATFVSPYRERRAKTRQEIGSFVEVYTRCPVEVCMERDVKGMYEKALAGEIKNFTGVDDPYEEPENPELILDTDKESIDECAQRVMEKLGKLGYV
;
A
#
# COMPACT_ATOMS: atom_id res chain seq x y z
N MET A 1 -5.49 -2.20 16.29
CA MET A 1 -6.03 -0.82 16.37
C MET A 1 -7.06 -0.55 15.26
N ALA A 2 -6.70 -0.70 13.98
CA ALA A 2 -7.59 -0.42 12.84
C ALA A 2 -9.00 -1.01 12.98
N LYS A 3 -9.13 -2.32 13.24
CA LYS A 3 -10.42 -2.99 13.52
C LYS A 3 -11.29 -2.28 14.56
N LEU A 4 -10.69 -1.86 15.68
CA LEU A 4 -11.42 -1.18 16.75
C LEU A 4 -11.92 0.18 16.29
N LEU A 5 -11.06 0.97 15.63
CA LEU A 5 -11.40 2.31 15.13
C LEU A 5 -12.48 2.22 14.04
N THR A 6 -12.31 1.33 13.06
CA THR A 6 -13.29 1.09 11.99
C THR A 6 -14.66 0.69 12.55
N ARG A 7 -14.72 -0.19 13.56
CA ARG A 7 -15.98 -0.57 14.22
C ARG A 7 -16.68 0.62 14.90
N ASN A 8 -15.94 1.65 15.28
CA ASN A 8 -16.48 2.88 15.87
C ASN A 8 -16.71 4.00 14.84
N GLY A 9 -16.74 3.68 13.54
CA GLY A 9 -17.01 4.65 12.47
C GLY A 9 -15.86 5.61 12.18
N VAL A 10 -14.66 5.34 12.67
CA VAL A 10 -13.48 6.18 12.42
C VAL A 10 -12.81 5.74 11.12
N ALA A 11 -12.54 6.70 10.23
CA ALA A 11 -11.72 6.47 9.05
C ALA A 11 -10.25 6.20 9.45
N VAL A 12 -9.65 5.16 8.89
CA VAL A 12 -8.28 4.73 9.19
C VAL A 12 -7.49 4.61 7.89
N LEU A 13 -6.34 5.29 7.81
CA LEU A 13 -5.36 5.09 6.76
C LEU A 13 -4.19 4.25 7.32
N ALA A 14 -3.91 3.12 6.70
CA ALA A 14 -2.83 2.21 7.09
C ALA A 14 -1.79 2.16 5.96
N THR A 15 -0.67 2.87 6.11
CA THR A 15 0.36 3.06 5.08
C THR A 15 1.59 2.20 5.35
N PHE A 16 1.41 0.88 5.34
CA PHE A 16 2.48 -0.11 5.51
C PHE A 16 2.85 -0.74 4.16
N VAL A 17 4.08 -1.24 4.02
CA VAL A 17 4.52 -1.97 2.81
C VAL A 17 3.66 -3.22 2.60
N SER A 18 3.39 -3.98 3.67
CA SER A 18 2.53 -5.17 3.66
C SER A 18 2.77 -6.12 2.46
N PRO A 19 3.98 -6.68 2.30
CA PRO A 19 4.38 -7.39 1.08
C PRO A 19 3.60 -8.66 0.79
N TYR A 20 3.16 -9.38 1.83
CA TYR A 20 2.54 -10.71 1.68
C TYR A 20 1.02 -10.63 1.54
N ARG A 21 0.47 -11.26 0.49
CA ARG A 21 -0.97 -11.35 0.21
C ARG A 21 -1.74 -11.97 1.37
N GLU A 22 -1.23 -13.05 1.95
CA GLU A 22 -1.88 -13.76 3.06
C GLU A 22 -2.16 -12.81 4.24
N ARG A 23 -1.19 -11.97 4.58
CA ARG A 23 -1.32 -10.99 5.68
C ARG A 23 -2.34 -9.90 5.33
N ARG A 24 -2.39 -9.43 4.09
CA ARG A 24 -3.40 -8.47 3.63
C ARG A 24 -4.80 -9.09 3.64
N ALA A 25 -4.95 -10.33 3.17
CA ALA A 25 -6.21 -11.08 3.18
C ALA A 25 -6.74 -11.29 4.60
N LYS A 26 -5.88 -11.71 5.54
CA LYS A 26 -6.24 -11.83 6.97
C LYS A 26 -6.67 -10.49 7.56
N THR A 27 -5.92 -9.43 7.27
CA THR A 27 -6.24 -8.07 7.76
C THR A 27 -7.60 -7.60 7.25
N ARG A 28 -7.87 -7.80 5.94
CA ARG A 28 -9.17 -7.52 5.30
C ARG A 28 -10.30 -8.28 6.01
N GLN A 29 -10.12 -9.58 6.25
CA GLN A 29 -11.12 -10.41 6.95
C GLN A 29 -11.37 -9.94 8.39
N GLU A 30 -10.33 -9.56 9.12
CA GLU A 30 -10.45 -9.15 10.52
C GLU A 30 -11.12 -7.77 10.70
N ILE A 31 -10.91 -6.85 9.74
CA ILE A 31 -11.44 -5.48 9.78
C ILE A 31 -12.86 -5.42 9.22
N GLY A 32 -13.16 -6.17 8.16
CA GLY A 32 -14.45 -6.10 7.46
C GLY A 32 -14.52 -4.92 6.50
N SER A 33 -14.90 -3.74 6.98
CA SER A 33 -14.93 -2.51 6.17
C SER A 33 -13.52 -2.08 5.80
N PHE A 34 -13.06 -2.53 4.63
CA PHE A 34 -11.68 -2.45 4.19
C PHE A 34 -11.62 -2.15 2.69
N VAL A 35 -10.68 -1.30 2.30
CA VAL A 35 -10.40 -0.94 0.91
C VAL A 35 -8.90 -1.08 0.70
N GLU A 36 -8.49 -2.03 -0.14
CA GLU A 36 -7.11 -2.23 -0.54
C GLU A 36 -6.77 -1.30 -1.70
N VAL A 37 -5.88 -0.35 -1.45
CA VAL A 37 -5.32 0.54 -2.46
C VAL A 37 -3.90 0.09 -2.77
N TYR A 38 -3.69 -0.42 -3.98
CA TYR A 38 -2.37 -0.80 -4.46
C TYR A 38 -1.67 0.38 -5.11
N THR A 39 -0.68 0.96 -4.42
CA THR A 39 0.22 1.98 -4.97
C THR A 39 1.32 1.30 -5.80
N ARG A 40 0.98 0.92 -7.02
CA ARG A 40 1.90 0.27 -7.95
C ARG A 40 2.96 1.27 -8.42
N CYS A 41 4.20 0.81 -8.42
CA CYS A 41 5.36 1.49 -8.96
C CYS A 41 6.42 0.42 -9.24
N PRO A 42 7.13 0.47 -10.39
CA PRO A 42 8.31 -0.36 -10.60
C PRO A 42 9.32 -0.15 -9.46
N VAL A 43 9.98 -1.22 -9.03
CA VAL A 43 10.91 -1.18 -7.90
C VAL A 43 12.14 -0.34 -8.24
N GLU A 44 12.54 -0.34 -9.52
CA GLU A 44 13.66 0.45 -10.04
C GLU A 44 13.40 1.95 -9.88
N VAL A 45 12.17 2.40 -10.12
CA VAL A 45 11.75 3.79 -9.90
C VAL A 45 11.70 4.11 -8.41
N CYS A 46 11.28 3.17 -7.56
CA CYS A 46 11.33 3.35 -6.10
C CYS A 46 12.77 3.48 -5.60
N MET A 47 13.69 2.68 -6.15
CA MET A 47 15.13 2.70 -5.85
C MET A 47 15.78 3.99 -6.33
N GLU A 48 15.42 4.50 -7.51
CA GLU A 48 15.92 5.79 -8.00
C GLU A 48 15.50 6.94 -7.08
N ARG A 49 14.24 6.92 -6.60
CA ARG A 49 13.71 7.94 -5.69
C ARG A 49 14.35 7.90 -4.30
N ASP A 50 14.76 6.72 -3.83
CA ASP A 50 15.26 6.36 -2.48
C ASP A 50 15.14 7.45 -1.41
N VAL A 51 13.90 7.86 -1.11
CA VAL A 51 13.59 9.07 -0.34
C VAL A 51 14.23 9.09 1.05
N LYS A 52 14.59 7.91 1.57
CA LYS A 52 15.16 7.72 2.91
C LYS A 52 16.56 7.10 2.90
N GLY A 53 17.16 6.86 1.74
CA GLY A 53 18.44 6.15 1.64
C GLY A 53 18.37 4.70 2.14
N MET A 54 17.20 4.06 2.06
CA MET A 54 16.98 2.71 2.57
C MET A 54 17.31 1.65 1.53
N TYR A 55 17.05 1.92 0.24
CA TYR A 55 17.45 1.02 -0.83
C TYR A 55 18.97 0.94 -0.94
N GLU A 56 19.67 2.08 -0.83
CA GLU A 56 21.15 2.11 -0.82
C GLU A 56 21.72 1.20 0.28
N LYS A 57 21.21 1.33 1.51
CA LYS A 57 21.64 0.51 2.65
C LYS A 57 21.31 -0.98 2.49
N ALA A 58 20.14 -1.28 1.92
CA ALA A 58 19.75 -2.66 1.63
C ALA A 58 20.68 -3.29 0.58
N LEU A 59 21.01 -2.56 -0.50
CA LEU A 59 21.93 -3.00 -1.54
C LEU A 59 23.36 -3.16 -1.03
N ALA A 60 23.80 -2.31 -0.09
CA ALA A 60 25.06 -2.47 0.64
C ALA A 60 25.05 -3.66 1.62
N GLY A 61 23.89 -4.30 1.83
CA GLY A 61 23.72 -5.44 2.71
C GLY A 61 23.62 -5.11 4.19
N GLU A 62 23.48 -3.82 4.56
CA GLU A 62 23.31 -3.34 5.93
C GLU A 62 21.91 -3.63 6.48
N ILE A 63 20.91 -3.69 5.59
CA ILE A 63 19.53 -4.05 5.90
C ILE A 63 19.24 -5.39 5.23
N LYS A 64 18.72 -6.35 6.01
CA LYS A 64 18.30 -7.68 5.52
C LYS A 64 16.78 -7.75 5.44
N ASN A 65 16.28 -8.59 4.55
CA ASN A 65 14.85 -8.82 4.32
C ASN A 65 14.13 -7.50 3.95
N PHE A 66 14.73 -6.74 3.06
CA PHE A 66 14.20 -5.50 2.52
C PHE A 66 13.34 -5.79 1.30
N THR A 67 12.06 -5.44 1.40
CA THR A 67 11.07 -5.67 0.35
C THR A 67 11.49 -5.01 -0.96
N GLY A 68 11.50 -5.79 -2.05
CA GLY A 68 11.94 -5.33 -3.37
C GLY A 68 13.45 -5.46 -3.62
N VAL A 69 14.22 -5.95 -2.65
CA VAL A 69 15.65 -6.29 -2.79
C VAL A 69 15.86 -7.78 -2.54
N ASP A 70 15.77 -8.20 -1.28
CA ASP A 70 15.99 -9.59 -0.82
C ASP A 70 14.77 -10.22 -0.14
N ASP A 71 13.66 -9.47 -0.02
CA ASP A 71 12.34 -9.95 0.40
C ASP A 71 11.28 -9.63 -0.68
N PRO A 72 10.33 -10.53 -0.98
CA PRO A 72 9.40 -10.34 -2.10
C PRO A 72 8.33 -9.29 -1.80
N TYR A 73 7.77 -8.72 -2.86
CA TYR A 73 6.48 -8.04 -2.81
C TYR A 73 5.47 -8.83 -3.65
N GLU A 74 4.46 -9.39 -3.02
CA GLU A 74 3.42 -10.13 -3.71
C GLU A 74 2.31 -9.17 -4.13
N GLU A 75 2.25 -8.79 -5.41
CA GLU A 75 1.22 -7.85 -5.90
C GLU A 75 -0.20 -8.34 -5.59
N PRO A 76 -1.12 -7.48 -5.12
CA PRO A 76 -2.49 -7.90 -4.85
C PRO A 76 -3.23 -8.30 -6.13
N GLU A 77 -3.97 -9.40 -6.07
CA GLU A 77 -4.69 -9.94 -7.23
C GLU A 77 -5.99 -9.19 -7.52
N ASN A 78 -6.70 -8.77 -6.46
CA ASN A 78 -8.02 -8.11 -6.57
C ASN A 78 -8.13 -6.90 -5.63
N PRO A 79 -7.25 -5.89 -5.74
CA PRO A 79 -7.38 -4.67 -4.94
C PRO A 79 -8.62 -3.87 -5.39
N GLU A 80 -9.20 -3.09 -4.49
CA GLU A 80 -10.31 -2.20 -4.83
C GLU A 80 -9.87 -1.07 -5.78
N LEU A 81 -8.61 -0.64 -5.68
CA LEU A 81 -8.03 0.42 -6.49
C LEU A 81 -6.54 0.16 -6.74
N ILE A 82 -6.10 0.37 -7.98
CA ILE A 82 -4.68 0.38 -8.39
C ILE A 82 -4.32 1.80 -8.80
N LEU A 83 -3.24 2.33 -8.23
CA LEU A 83 -2.63 3.63 -8.56
C LEU A 83 -1.25 3.39 -9.17
N ASP A 84 -0.98 3.94 -10.33
CA ASP A 84 0.29 3.86 -11.06
C ASP A 84 1.13 5.11 -10.74
N THR A 85 1.80 5.09 -9.59
CA THR A 85 2.47 6.28 -9.00
C THR A 85 3.78 6.68 -9.70
N ASP A 86 4.19 5.94 -10.73
CA ASP A 86 5.22 6.32 -11.69
C ASP A 86 4.67 7.15 -12.86
N LYS A 87 3.35 7.13 -13.08
CA LYS A 87 2.66 7.76 -14.22
C LYS A 87 1.67 8.84 -13.81
N GLU A 88 1.15 8.74 -12.60
CA GLU A 88 0.13 9.63 -12.06
C GLU A 88 0.74 10.59 -11.05
N SER A 89 0.23 11.80 -11.02
CA SER A 89 0.52 12.78 -9.97
C SER A 89 -0.15 12.41 -8.64
N ILE A 90 0.32 13.04 -7.56
CA ILE A 90 -0.25 12.86 -6.23
C ILE A 90 -1.73 13.29 -6.20
N ASP A 91 -2.07 14.40 -6.86
CA ASP A 91 -3.43 14.93 -6.88
C ASP A 91 -4.39 14.00 -7.64
N GLU A 92 -3.97 13.45 -8.78
CA GLU A 92 -4.74 12.44 -9.52
C GLU A 92 -4.96 11.18 -8.68
N CYS A 93 -3.90 10.68 -8.01
CA CYS A 93 -4.00 9.54 -7.12
C CYS A 93 -5.00 9.78 -5.97
N ALA A 94 -4.91 10.94 -5.32
CA ALA A 94 -5.79 11.32 -4.22
C ALA A 94 -7.25 11.43 -4.68
N GLN A 95 -7.49 12.04 -5.84
CA GLN A 95 -8.82 12.12 -6.43
C GLN A 95 -9.41 10.74 -6.70
N ARG A 96 -8.63 9.82 -7.30
CA ARG A 96 -9.08 8.44 -7.58
C ARG A 96 -9.44 7.67 -6.31
N VAL A 97 -8.71 7.88 -5.22
CA VAL A 97 -9.06 7.31 -3.90
C VAL A 97 -10.43 7.82 -3.44
N MET A 98 -10.65 9.15 -3.47
CA MET A 98 -11.93 9.75 -3.07
C MET A 98 -13.10 9.25 -3.93
N GLU A 99 -12.92 9.18 -5.25
CA GLU A 99 -13.94 8.65 -6.16
C GLU A 99 -14.26 7.19 -5.87
N LYS A 100 -13.25 6.36 -5.57
CA LYS A 100 -13.46 4.96 -5.22
C LYS A 100 -14.24 4.83 -3.91
N LEU A 101 -13.88 5.62 -2.89
CA LEU A 101 -14.58 5.62 -1.60
C LEU A 101 -16.04 6.04 -1.75
N GLY A 102 -16.33 7.06 -2.57
CA GLY A 102 -17.70 7.50 -2.85
C GLY A 102 -18.53 6.42 -3.58
N LYS A 103 -17.95 5.74 -4.58
CA LYS A 103 -18.59 4.61 -5.26
C LYS A 103 -18.91 3.44 -4.33
N LEU A 104 -18.11 3.25 -3.29
CA LEU A 104 -18.31 2.22 -2.26
C LEU A 104 -19.23 2.67 -1.11
N GLY A 105 -19.65 3.94 -1.09
CA GLY A 105 -20.54 4.50 -0.06
C GLY A 105 -19.86 4.78 1.28
N TYR A 106 -18.53 4.99 1.29
CA TYR A 106 -17.79 5.36 2.50
C TYR A 106 -17.68 6.87 2.74
N VAL A 107 -17.89 7.68 1.69
CA VAL A 107 -17.92 9.15 1.71
C VAL A 107 -19.00 9.69 0.80
#